data_AF-A0AAW2RNY2-F1
#
_entry.id   AF-A0AAW2RNY2-F1
#
_cell.length_a   1.000
_cell.length_b   1.000
_cell.length_c   1.000
_cell.angle_alpha   90.00
_cell.angle_beta   90.00
_cell.angle_gamma   90.00
#
_symmetry.space_group_name_H-M   'P 1'
#
loop_
_entity.id
_entity.type
_entity.pdbx_description
1 polymer ?
#
loop_
_entity_poly.entity_id
_entity_poly.type
_entity_poly.pdbx_seq_one_letter_code
_entity_poly.pdbx_strand_id
1 'polypeptide(L)'
;MEDFNKLVEAEAANIQRQGEDEEERDPESNTLHQPLLKRNRTLSSSPLAIIGAKVSHIESLDYEINENDLFKQDWRSRSKTEVLQYIFLKWLLAFLVGLLTGLIATLINLAVENIAGYKLLAVVNYIEQKRYLMGFIYMAGANFLLTLVAAVLCVCFAPTAAGPGIPEIKAYLNGVDTPNMFGATTLIVKDLGILSKLLQFRERQIIGSIGAVSAGLDLGKEGPLVHIGSCIASLLGQGGPDNYRIRWRWLRYFNNDRDRRDLITCGSSSGVCAAFRSPVGGVLFALEEVATWWRSALLWRTFFSTAVVVVVLRAFMEYCKSGNCGLFGKGGLIMFDVSGVSVRYHAEDIIPVAVIGVLGGVLGSLYNHFLHKVLKVYNIINEKGKLHKLLLSLSVSIFTSICMYGLPFLVKCRPCDASSLESSCPTTGRAGNFKQFNCPKGYYNDLATLLITTNDNAVRNIFSINTPTEFHIFSLTIFFALYCILGLITFGIAVPSGLFLPIILMGSAYGRMLGIAMGPYTKIDQGLYAVLGAASLMAGSMRMTVSLCVIFLELTNNLLLLPITMIVLLIAKTVGDCFNPSIYDIILELKGLGCTS
;
A
#
# COMPACT_ATOMS: atom_id res chain seq x y z
N MET A 1 -6.53 71.22 -0.76
CA MET A 1 -5.94 71.03 -2.11
C MET A 1 -4.42 71.22 -2.10
N GLU A 2 -3.86 72.06 -1.22
CA GLU A 2 -2.39 72.19 -1.05
C GLU A 2 -1.69 71.01 -0.36
N ASP A 3 -2.32 70.30 0.58
CA ASP A 3 -1.70 69.13 1.23
C ASP A 3 -1.64 67.87 0.34
N PHE A 4 -2.48 67.82 -0.70
CA PHE A 4 -2.46 66.73 -1.68
C PHE A 4 -1.30 66.91 -2.68
N ASN A 5 -0.96 68.15 -3.04
CA ASN A 5 0.18 68.43 -3.92
C ASN A 5 1.54 68.20 -3.22
N LYS A 6 1.64 68.42 -1.91
CA LYS A 6 2.87 68.12 -1.14
C LYS A 6 3.18 66.63 -1.00
N LEU A 7 2.14 65.79 -0.96
CA LEU A 7 2.30 64.32 -0.93
C LEU A 7 2.73 63.77 -2.30
N VAL A 8 2.22 64.34 -3.39
CA VAL A 8 2.60 63.97 -4.77
C VAL A 8 4.03 64.41 -5.11
N GLU A 9 4.49 65.58 -4.64
CA GLU A 9 5.88 66.04 -4.83
C GLU A 9 6.90 65.22 -4.00
N ALA A 10 6.52 64.72 -2.82
CA ALA A 10 7.37 63.85 -2.01
C ALA A 10 7.52 62.44 -2.60
N GLU A 11 6.47 61.94 -3.27
CA GLU A 11 6.48 60.63 -3.92
C GLU A 11 7.26 60.66 -5.27
N ALA A 12 7.18 61.77 -6.03
CA ALA A 12 7.96 61.97 -7.25
C ALA A 12 9.48 62.13 -6.98
N ALA A 13 9.87 62.82 -5.90
CA ALA A 13 11.27 62.98 -5.52
C ALA A 13 11.95 61.68 -5.05
N ASN A 14 11.17 60.71 -4.55
CA ASN A 14 11.70 59.41 -4.11
C ASN A 14 11.86 58.42 -5.28
N ILE A 15 11.08 58.60 -6.36
CA ILE A 15 11.19 57.81 -7.59
C ILE A 15 12.41 58.24 -8.43
N GLN A 16 12.77 59.53 -8.45
CA GLN A 16 13.98 60.00 -9.13
C GLN A 16 15.30 59.59 -8.45
N ARG A 17 15.32 59.44 -7.11
CA ARG A 17 16.54 58.99 -6.39
C ARG A 17 16.85 57.50 -6.54
N GLN A 18 15.90 56.67 -6.98
CA GLN A 18 16.16 55.26 -7.25
C GLN A 18 16.57 54.97 -8.71
N GLY A 19 16.57 55.99 -9.58
CA GLY A 19 16.93 55.86 -10.99
C GLY A 19 18.36 56.27 -11.36
N GLU A 20 19.15 56.82 -10.43
CA GLU A 20 20.48 57.38 -10.73
C GLU A 20 21.68 56.51 -10.32
N ASP A 21 21.46 55.32 -9.74
CA ASP A 21 22.55 54.42 -9.31
C ASP A 21 22.83 53.24 -10.29
N GLU A 22 22.26 53.22 -11.50
CA GLU A 22 22.42 52.10 -12.45
C GLU A 22 23.10 52.43 -13.81
N GLU A 23 23.64 53.63 -14.03
CA GLU A 23 24.39 53.94 -15.27
C GLU A 23 25.83 54.38 -15.00
N GLU A 24 26.72 53.42 -14.75
CA GLU A 24 28.13 53.47 -15.18
C GLU A 24 28.78 52.09 -14.92
N ARG A 25 28.88 51.26 -15.97
CA ARG A 25 29.93 50.22 -16.06
C ARG A 25 30.10 49.71 -17.49
N ASP A 26 31.34 49.81 -17.95
CA ASP A 26 31.86 49.49 -19.28
C ASP A 26 31.46 48.10 -19.81
N PRO A 27 31.24 47.94 -21.13
CA PRO A 27 30.79 46.70 -21.73
C PRO A 27 31.97 45.83 -22.18
N GLU A 28 32.93 45.50 -21.30
CA GLU A 28 34.02 44.59 -21.68
C GLU A 28 34.74 43.95 -20.46
N SER A 29 34.02 43.14 -19.66
CA SER A 29 34.68 42.12 -18.84
C SER A 29 33.74 40.96 -18.49
N ASN A 30 33.79 39.91 -19.30
CA ASN A 30 33.20 38.61 -18.99
C ASN A 30 33.85 38.02 -17.73
N THR A 31 33.13 37.99 -16.60
CA THR A 31 33.42 37.08 -15.49
C THR A 31 32.26 36.10 -15.31
N LEU A 32 32.54 34.83 -15.59
CA LEU A 32 31.60 33.72 -15.74
C LEU A 32 31.00 33.21 -14.41
N HIS A 33 30.83 34.08 -13.41
CA HIS A 33 30.39 33.70 -12.06
C HIS A 33 29.34 34.68 -11.50
N GLN A 34 28.13 34.65 -12.03
CA GLN A 34 26.93 35.12 -11.33
C GLN A 34 25.76 34.18 -11.60
N PRO A 35 25.09 33.64 -10.55
CA PRO A 35 23.87 32.86 -10.76
C PRO A 35 22.74 33.80 -11.19
N LEU A 36 22.21 33.58 -12.40
CA LEU A 36 21.14 34.36 -13.05
C LEU A 36 19.74 34.25 -12.40
N LEU A 37 19.64 33.73 -11.17
CA LEU A 37 18.36 33.59 -10.46
C LEU A 37 18.42 34.29 -9.10
N LYS A 38 18.15 35.59 -9.10
CA LYS A 38 17.70 36.30 -7.90
C LYS A 38 16.21 35.98 -7.74
N ARG A 39 15.89 34.85 -7.06
CA ARG A 39 14.51 34.39 -6.80
C ARG A 39 13.83 35.39 -5.84
N ASN A 40 13.18 36.42 -6.40
CA ASN A 40 12.28 37.30 -5.63
C ASN A 40 11.09 36.45 -5.13
N ARG A 41 11.08 36.18 -3.83
CA ARG A 41 9.98 35.51 -3.14
C ARG A 41 8.87 36.52 -2.83
N THR A 42 8.04 36.81 -3.82
CA THR A 42 6.75 37.47 -3.61
C THR A 42 5.68 36.66 -4.33
N LEU A 43 5.10 35.68 -3.63
CA LEU A 43 3.97 34.89 -4.13
C LEU A 43 2.70 35.71 -3.99
N SER A 44 2.04 35.97 -5.11
CA SER A 44 0.65 36.42 -5.17
C SER A 44 -0.24 35.34 -4.53
N SER A 45 -0.89 35.69 -3.42
CA SER A 45 -1.90 34.87 -2.78
C SER A 45 -3.11 34.70 -3.70
N SER A 46 -3.40 33.47 -4.14
CA SER A 46 -4.73 33.13 -4.65
C SER A 46 -5.76 33.24 -3.50
N PRO A 47 -6.88 33.95 -3.66
CA PRO A 47 -7.80 34.29 -2.56
C PRO A 47 -8.67 33.12 -2.04
N LEU A 48 -8.31 31.86 -2.32
CA LEU A 48 -9.01 30.67 -1.82
C LEU A 48 -8.19 29.83 -0.82
N ALA A 49 -7.11 30.38 -0.28
CA ALA A 49 -6.40 29.75 0.83
C ALA A 49 -7.26 29.81 2.10
N ILE A 50 -7.84 28.67 2.48
CA ILE A 50 -8.51 28.46 3.76
C ILE A 50 -7.56 28.85 4.89
N ILE A 51 -7.98 29.81 5.71
CA ILE A 51 -7.25 30.29 6.89
C ILE A 51 -6.97 29.09 7.81
N GLY A 52 -5.69 28.73 7.97
CA GLY A 52 -5.25 27.70 8.93
C GLY A 52 -4.44 26.54 8.35
N ALA A 53 -4.38 26.37 7.02
CA ALA A 53 -3.45 25.41 6.43
C ALA A 53 -2.02 25.98 6.44
N LYS A 54 -1.08 25.33 7.13
CA LYS A 54 0.36 25.54 6.86
C LYS A 54 0.59 25.15 5.40
N VAL A 55 0.66 26.14 4.50
CA VAL A 55 0.97 25.91 3.10
C VAL A 55 2.39 25.35 3.03
N SER A 56 2.52 24.02 2.97
CA SER A 56 3.75 23.40 2.52
C SER A 56 3.96 23.84 1.07
N HIS A 57 5.16 24.32 0.73
CA HIS A 57 5.50 24.62 -0.65
C HIS A 57 5.37 23.34 -1.48
N ILE A 58 4.25 23.21 -2.17
CA ILE A 58 4.04 22.20 -3.21
C ILE A 58 4.68 22.77 -4.46
N GLU A 59 5.66 22.08 -5.02
CA GLU A 59 6.34 22.45 -6.26
C GLU A 59 5.97 21.44 -7.36
N SER A 60 6.02 21.86 -8.63
CA SER A 60 5.84 20.96 -9.76
C SER A 60 7.17 20.35 -10.19
N LEU A 61 7.17 19.07 -10.58
CA LEU A 61 8.33 18.40 -11.17
C LEU A 61 8.36 18.59 -12.68
N ASP A 62 9.53 18.92 -13.20
CA ASP A 62 9.76 19.10 -14.63
C ASP A 62 10.14 17.76 -15.29
N TYR A 63 9.14 17.05 -15.78
CA TYR A 63 9.37 15.76 -16.49
C TYR A 63 9.75 15.90 -17.94
N GLU A 64 9.41 17.04 -18.53
CA GLU A 64 9.82 17.39 -19.87
C GLU A 64 11.27 17.85 -19.84
N ILE A 65 12.10 17.27 -20.71
CA ILE A 65 13.49 17.72 -20.82
C ILE A 65 13.46 19.01 -21.61
N ASN A 66 14.03 20.07 -21.05
CA ASN A 66 14.22 21.32 -21.79
C ASN A 66 15.32 21.12 -22.85
N GLU A 67 14.93 21.07 -24.13
CA GLU A 67 15.81 20.82 -25.28
C GLU A 67 16.63 22.05 -25.69
N ASN A 68 17.37 22.62 -24.74
CA ASN A 68 18.26 23.75 -24.97
C ASN A 68 19.48 23.34 -25.79
N ASP A 69 20.14 24.33 -26.40
CA ASP A 69 21.38 24.10 -27.16
C ASP A 69 22.48 23.45 -26.33
N LEU A 70 22.52 23.76 -25.02
CA LEU A 70 23.40 23.07 -24.06
C LEU A 70 23.13 21.57 -23.97
N PHE A 71 21.86 21.16 -23.90
CA PHE A 71 21.48 19.75 -23.86
C PHE A 71 21.83 19.05 -25.17
N LYS A 72 21.55 19.72 -26.31
CA LYS A 72 21.90 19.20 -27.64
C LYS A 72 23.41 19.06 -27.83
N GLN A 73 24.20 20.02 -27.34
CA GLN A 73 25.66 19.98 -27.40
C GLN A 73 26.23 18.87 -26.50
N ASP A 74 25.74 18.73 -25.26
CA ASP A 74 26.11 17.62 -24.37
C ASP A 74 25.80 16.28 -25.06
N TRP A 75 24.60 16.13 -25.63
CA TRP A 75 24.21 14.90 -26.32
C TRP A 75 25.08 14.57 -27.54
N ARG A 76 25.43 15.57 -28.36
CA ARG A 76 26.33 15.38 -29.52
C ARG A 76 27.77 15.06 -29.10
N SER A 77 28.21 15.59 -27.97
CA SER A 77 29.56 15.36 -27.45
C SER A 77 29.75 13.96 -26.87
N ARG A 78 28.65 13.25 -26.55
CA ARG A 78 28.70 11.91 -25.95
C ARG A 78 29.25 10.88 -26.92
N SER A 79 30.26 10.16 -26.47
CA SER A 79 30.79 9.00 -27.16
C SER A 79 29.79 7.83 -27.15
N LYS A 80 29.91 6.92 -28.13
CA LYS A 80 29.12 5.68 -28.15
C LYS A 80 29.29 4.87 -26.85
N THR A 81 30.48 4.91 -26.26
CA THR A 81 30.80 4.22 -25.01
C THR A 81 30.02 4.80 -23.83
N GLU A 82 29.91 6.12 -23.72
CA GLU A 82 29.13 6.77 -22.64
C GLU A 82 27.63 6.49 -22.79
N VAL A 83 27.11 6.45 -24.02
CA VAL A 83 25.72 6.07 -24.27
C VAL A 83 25.45 4.62 -23.85
N LEU A 84 26.36 3.69 -24.18
CA LEU A 84 26.26 2.30 -23.75
C LEU A 84 26.35 2.16 -22.22
N GLN A 85 27.28 2.88 -21.58
CA GLN A 85 27.39 2.92 -20.12
C GLN A 85 26.12 3.46 -19.46
N TYR A 86 25.50 4.50 -20.02
CA TYR A 86 24.26 5.07 -19.53
C TYR A 86 23.08 4.08 -19.64
N ILE A 87 22.97 3.37 -20.77
CA ILE A 87 21.96 2.31 -20.95
C ILE A 87 22.21 1.18 -19.95
N PHE A 88 23.44 0.69 -19.82
CA PHE A 88 23.80 -0.36 -18.87
C PHE A 88 23.46 0.05 -17.43
N LEU A 89 23.74 1.30 -17.05
CA LEU A 89 23.44 1.82 -15.72
C LEU A 89 21.93 1.86 -15.44
N LYS A 90 21.09 2.19 -16.43
CA LYS A 90 19.62 2.10 -16.29
C LYS A 90 19.15 0.70 -15.94
N TRP A 91 19.68 -0.31 -16.62
CA TRP A 91 19.35 -1.71 -16.37
C TRP A 91 19.88 -2.20 -15.03
N LEU A 92 21.11 -1.80 -14.66
CA LEU A 92 21.71 -2.12 -13.37
C LEU A 92 20.90 -1.51 -12.22
N LEU A 93 20.46 -0.25 -12.33
CA LEU A 93 19.61 0.39 -11.32
C LEU A 93 18.25 -0.32 -11.21
N ALA A 94 17.64 -0.69 -12.33
CA ALA A 94 16.39 -1.47 -12.32
C ALA A 94 16.56 -2.85 -11.65
N PHE A 95 17.69 -3.53 -11.88
CA PHE A 95 18.06 -4.76 -11.20
C PHE A 95 18.20 -4.56 -9.68
N LEU A 96 18.95 -3.53 -9.26
CA LEU A 96 19.19 -3.23 -7.85
C LEU A 96 17.90 -2.85 -7.12
N VAL A 97 17.01 -2.08 -7.75
CA VAL A 97 15.68 -1.75 -7.20
C VAL A 97 14.87 -3.03 -6.95
N GLY A 98 14.80 -3.93 -7.93
CA GLY A 98 14.07 -5.19 -7.79
C GLY A 98 14.66 -6.09 -6.72
N LEU A 99 15.99 -6.26 -6.71
CA LEU A 99 16.71 -7.07 -5.73
C LEU A 99 16.49 -6.57 -4.29
N LEU A 100 16.71 -5.27 -4.06
CA LEU A 100 16.56 -4.68 -2.72
C LEU A 100 15.10 -4.71 -2.26
N THR A 101 14.15 -4.38 -3.14
CA THR A 101 12.72 -4.40 -2.80
C THR A 101 12.27 -5.82 -2.44
N GLY A 102 12.70 -6.83 -3.21
CA GLY A 102 12.43 -8.25 -2.92
C GLY A 102 13.01 -8.70 -1.57
N LEU A 103 14.27 -8.35 -1.27
CA LEU A 103 14.92 -8.68 0.01
C LEU A 103 14.24 -8.02 1.22
N ILE A 104 13.75 -6.79 1.08
CA ILE A 104 13.06 -6.11 2.18
C ILE A 104 11.66 -6.70 2.37
N ALA A 105 10.97 -7.01 1.28
CA ALA A 105 9.66 -7.65 1.34
C ALA A 105 9.73 -9.04 1.98
N THR A 106 10.75 -9.85 1.67
CA THR A 106 10.97 -11.15 2.33
C THR A 106 11.19 -10.99 3.83
N LEU A 107 12.01 -10.01 4.25
CA LEU A 107 12.25 -9.74 5.66
C LEU A 107 10.99 -9.27 6.40
N ILE A 108 10.20 -8.38 5.80
CA ILE A 108 8.91 -7.93 6.37
C ILE A 108 7.97 -9.12 6.54
N ASN A 109 7.81 -9.94 5.50
CA ASN A 109 6.93 -11.11 5.55
C ASN A 109 7.38 -12.11 6.62
N LEU A 110 8.69 -12.40 6.69
CA LEU A 110 9.26 -13.29 7.71
C LEU A 110 9.02 -12.77 9.13
N ALA A 111 9.23 -11.47 9.35
CA ALA A 111 9.03 -10.86 10.66
C ALA A 111 7.56 -10.88 11.08
N VAL A 112 6.64 -10.48 10.18
CA VAL A 112 5.20 -10.45 10.45
C VAL A 112 4.68 -11.85 10.78
N GLU A 113 5.01 -12.86 9.98
CA GLU A 113 4.52 -14.23 10.21
C GLU A 113 5.05 -14.83 11.50
N ASN A 114 6.32 -14.62 11.83
CA ASN A 114 6.87 -15.15 13.08
C ASN A 114 6.28 -14.43 14.30
N ILE A 115 6.22 -13.09 14.31
CA ILE A 115 5.67 -12.34 15.45
C ILE A 115 4.18 -12.63 15.64
N ALA A 116 3.39 -12.56 14.56
CA ALA A 116 1.97 -12.88 14.62
C ALA A 116 1.72 -14.35 14.95
N GLY A 117 2.53 -15.26 14.40
CA GLY A 117 2.46 -16.70 14.63
C GLY A 117 2.71 -17.06 16.09
N TYR A 118 3.79 -16.57 16.70
CA TYR A 118 4.07 -16.80 18.13
C TYR A 118 2.98 -16.22 19.03
N LYS A 119 2.51 -15.00 18.73
CA LYS A 119 1.41 -14.35 19.46
C LYS A 119 0.14 -15.22 19.42
N LEU A 120 -0.30 -15.62 18.23
CA LEU A 120 -1.53 -16.42 18.06
C LEU A 120 -1.39 -17.81 18.68
N LEU A 121 -0.22 -18.44 18.58
CA LEU A 121 0.04 -19.75 19.19
C LEU A 121 -0.05 -19.68 20.72
N ALA A 122 0.50 -18.63 21.34
CA ALA A 122 0.37 -18.41 22.77
C ALA A 122 -1.11 -18.20 23.19
N VAL A 123 -1.88 -17.41 22.44
CA VAL A 123 -3.33 -17.23 22.69
C VAL A 123 -4.07 -18.56 22.63
N VAL A 124 -3.79 -19.37 21.60
CA VAL A 124 -4.37 -20.70 21.42
C VAL A 124 -4.03 -21.63 22.58
N ASN A 125 -2.78 -21.63 23.07
CA ASN A 125 -2.39 -22.44 24.24
C ASN A 125 -3.18 -22.05 25.51
N TYR A 126 -3.43 -20.76 25.73
CA TYR A 126 -4.27 -20.32 26.86
C TYR A 126 -5.74 -20.75 26.70
N ILE A 127 -6.25 -20.75 25.48
CA ILE A 127 -7.60 -21.22 25.16
C ILE A 127 -7.73 -22.73 25.43
N GLU A 128 -6.73 -23.54 25.05
CA GLU A 128 -6.71 -24.99 25.32
C GLU A 128 -6.73 -25.31 26.82
N GLN A 129 -6.00 -24.52 27.61
CA GLN A 129 -5.97 -24.63 29.07
C GLN A 129 -7.27 -24.14 29.74
N LYS A 130 -8.32 -23.78 28.97
CA LYS A 130 -9.58 -23.19 29.43
C LYS A 130 -9.39 -21.88 30.20
N ARG A 131 -8.28 -21.18 30.00
CA ARG A 131 -7.95 -19.90 30.64
C ARG A 131 -8.29 -18.74 29.71
N TYR A 132 -9.58 -18.58 29.41
CA TYR A 132 -10.06 -17.60 28.42
C TYR A 132 -9.70 -16.15 28.77
N LEU A 133 -9.87 -15.74 30.03
CA LEU A 133 -9.54 -14.37 30.46
C LEU A 133 -8.05 -14.04 30.28
N MET A 134 -7.16 -14.97 30.60
CA MET A 134 -5.73 -14.78 30.40
C MET A 134 -5.36 -14.75 28.92
N GLY A 135 -6.02 -15.58 28.09
CA GLY A 135 -5.88 -15.52 26.64
C GLY A 135 -6.28 -14.15 26.06
N PHE A 136 -7.40 -13.59 26.54
CA PHE A 136 -7.85 -12.24 26.16
C PHE A 136 -6.84 -11.16 26.58
N ILE A 137 -6.43 -11.15 27.85
CA ILE A 137 -5.48 -10.14 28.36
C ILE A 137 -4.15 -10.22 27.61
N TYR A 138 -3.66 -11.44 27.31
CA TYR A 138 -2.45 -11.62 26.53
C TYR A 138 -2.61 -11.09 25.10
N MET A 139 -3.72 -11.41 24.42
CA MET A 139 -3.97 -10.93 23.06
C MET A 139 -4.11 -9.41 22.99
N ALA A 140 -4.94 -8.83 23.86
CA ALA A 140 -5.16 -7.39 23.92
C ALA A 140 -3.89 -6.64 24.33
N GLY A 141 -3.14 -7.14 25.31
CA GLY A 141 -1.88 -6.55 25.75
C GLY A 141 -0.79 -6.60 24.66
N ALA A 142 -0.66 -7.73 23.96
CA ALA A 142 0.28 -7.86 22.85
C ALA A 142 -0.08 -6.92 21.68
N ASN A 143 -1.36 -6.85 21.29
CA ASN A 143 -1.83 -5.97 20.23
C ASN A 143 -1.63 -4.50 20.59
N PHE A 144 -1.94 -4.12 21.84
CA PHE A 144 -1.74 -2.77 22.36
C PHE A 144 -0.27 -2.36 22.32
N LEU A 145 0.64 -3.22 22.82
CA LEU A 145 2.07 -2.92 22.84
C LEU A 145 2.66 -2.78 21.42
N LEU A 146 2.32 -3.69 20.52
CA LEU A 146 2.77 -3.64 19.12
C LEU A 146 2.24 -2.38 18.42
N THR A 147 0.97 -2.02 18.64
CA THR A 147 0.38 -0.81 18.08
C THR A 147 1.00 0.45 18.68
N LEU A 148 1.29 0.47 19.99
CA LEU A 148 1.95 1.58 20.66
C LEU A 148 3.32 1.86 20.06
N VAL A 149 4.15 0.83 19.87
CA VAL A 149 5.47 0.97 19.25
C VAL A 149 5.32 1.52 17.83
N ALA A 150 4.41 0.97 17.03
CA ALA A 150 4.19 1.42 15.66
C ALA A 150 3.71 2.88 15.60
N ALA A 151 2.73 3.25 16.42
CA ALA A 151 2.15 4.59 16.44
C ALA A 151 3.14 5.64 16.98
N VAL A 152 3.93 5.32 18.02
CA VAL A 152 4.97 6.22 18.55
C VAL A 152 6.05 6.49 17.49
N LEU A 153 6.50 5.45 16.78
CA LEU A 153 7.47 5.63 15.69
C LEU A 153 6.93 6.56 14.59
N CYS A 154 5.66 6.42 14.22
CA CYS A 154 5.07 7.25 13.18
C CYS A 154 4.79 8.68 13.65
N VAL A 155 4.12 8.87 14.78
CA VAL A 155 3.70 10.20 15.26
C VAL A 155 4.87 11.05 15.74
N CYS A 156 5.84 10.45 16.43
CA CYS A 156 6.94 11.20 17.04
C CYS A 156 8.10 11.42 16.07
N PHE A 157 8.42 10.44 15.23
CA PHE A 157 9.64 10.46 14.42
C PHE A 157 9.43 10.65 12.92
N ALA A 158 8.37 10.08 12.34
CA ALA A 158 8.15 10.08 10.89
C ALA A 158 6.67 10.29 10.55
N PRO A 159 6.11 11.49 10.78
CA PRO A 159 4.68 11.75 10.57
C PRO A 159 4.27 11.65 9.09
N THR A 160 5.21 11.81 8.17
CA THR A 160 5.01 11.65 6.72
C THR A 160 4.83 10.18 6.30
N ALA A 161 5.19 9.22 7.17
CA ALA A 161 5.05 7.79 6.88
C ALA A 161 3.69 7.21 7.27
N ALA A 162 2.78 8.03 7.81
CA ALA A 162 1.45 7.58 8.22
C ALA A 162 0.50 7.44 7.01
N GLY A 163 -0.25 6.34 6.97
CA GLY A 163 -1.20 6.04 5.89
C GLY A 163 -0.68 5.07 4.82
N PRO A 164 -1.33 5.03 3.64
CA PRO A 164 -1.10 4.00 2.62
C PRO A 164 0.07 4.24 1.67
N GLY A 165 0.56 5.47 1.50
CA GLY A 165 1.71 5.80 0.65
C GLY A 165 1.45 5.81 -0.86
N ILE A 166 0.47 5.04 -1.36
CA ILE A 166 0.13 4.99 -2.80
C ILE A 166 -0.37 6.34 -3.34
N PRO A 167 -1.31 7.04 -2.68
CA PRO A 167 -1.73 8.38 -3.11
C PRO A 167 -0.54 9.33 -3.27
N GLU A 168 0.41 9.31 -2.34
CA GLU A 168 1.59 10.16 -2.39
C GLU A 168 2.48 9.85 -3.59
N ILE A 169 2.68 8.57 -3.92
CA ILE A 169 3.44 8.17 -5.11
C ILE A 169 2.68 8.55 -6.38
N LYS A 170 1.35 8.41 -6.41
CA LYS A 170 0.49 8.84 -7.52
C LYS A 170 0.60 10.36 -7.74
N ALA A 171 0.53 11.16 -6.68
CA ALA A 171 0.75 12.61 -6.74
C ALA A 171 2.15 12.93 -7.25
N TYR A 172 3.17 12.25 -6.72
CA TYR A 172 4.55 12.44 -7.14
C TYR A 172 4.71 12.15 -8.62
N LEU A 173 4.30 10.98 -9.12
CA LEU A 173 4.38 10.60 -10.54
C LEU A 173 3.50 11.45 -11.46
N ASN A 174 2.52 12.18 -10.94
CA ASN A 174 1.74 13.19 -11.65
C ASN A 174 2.41 14.57 -11.70
N GLY A 175 3.58 14.71 -11.07
CA GLY A 175 4.39 15.92 -11.12
C GLY A 175 4.26 16.80 -9.89
N VAL A 176 3.67 16.32 -8.79
CA VAL A 176 3.54 17.09 -7.54
C VAL A 176 4.68 16.71 -6.59
N ASP A 177 5.66 17.59 -6.40
CA ASP A 177 6.72 17.38 -5.40
C ASP A 177 6.24 17.84 -4.01
N THR A 178 6.34 16.94 -3.05
CA THR A 178 6.05 17.24 -1.64
C THR A 178 7.34 17.16 -0.82
N PRO A 179 7.65 18.17 0.00
CA PRO A 179 8.90 18.22 0.73
C PRO A 179 9.01 17.05 1.72
N ASN A 180 10.18 16.39 1.74
CA ASN A 180 10.49 15.24 2.60
C ASN A 180 9.67 13.95 2.36
N MET A 181 9.04 13.77 1.19
CA MET A 181 8.32 12.52 0.87
C MET A 181 9.27 11.31 0.79
N PHE A 182 10.44 11.50 0.17
CA PHE A 182 11.51 10.50 0.08
C PHE A 182 12.71 10.81 0.99
N GLY A 183 12.58 11.80 1.89
CA GLY A 183 13.69 12.34 2.67
C GLY A 183 14.21 11.35 3.72
N ALA A 184 15.49 11.01 3.64
CA ALA A 184 16.17 10.16 4.61
C ALA A 184 16.59 10.98 5.86
N THR A 185 15.64 11.46 6.66
CA THR A 185 16.00 12.25 7.85
C THR A 185 16.62 11.37 8.94
N THR A 186 17.89 11.69 9.17
CA THR A 186 18.92 11.01 9.96
C THR A 186 18.73 11.13 11.46
N LEU A 187 18.93 10.02 12.19
CA LEU A 187 19.27 10.05 13.62
C LEU A 187 20.42 9.06 13.90
N ILE A 188 21.61 9.66 14.02
CA ILE A 188 22.88 9.24 14.62
C ILE A 188 22.98 7.78 15.09
N VAL A 189 23.75 6.96 14.36
CA VAL A 189 24.75 6.06 14.95
C VAL A 189 26.04 6.15 14.12
N LYS A 190 27.12 6.55 14.78
CA LYS A 190 28.49 6.56 14.27
C LYS A 190 28.93 5.09 14.14
N ASP A 191 29.53 4.73 13.01
CA ASP A 191 30.35 3.51 12.83
C ASP A 191 29.70 2.16 12.43
N LEU A 192 28.70 2.15 11.54
CA LEU A 192 28.39 0.95 10.74
C LEU A 192 28.09 1.34 9.28
N GLY A 193 28.58 0.54 8.32
CA GLY A 193 28.76 0.90 6.90
C GLY A 193 27.55 1.42 6.12
N ILE A 194 27.83 1.84 4.87
CA ILE A 194 26.91 2.53 3.94
C ILE A 194 25.54 1.82 3.79
N LEU A 195 25.52 0.48 3.87
CA LEU A 195 24.28 -0.30 3.80
C LEU A 195 23.39 -0.14 5.05
N SER A 196 23.97 0.01 6.25
CA SER A 196 23.22 0.13 7.52
C SER A 196 22.68 1.55 7.75
N LYS A 197 23.36 2.59 7.25
CA LYS A 197 22.88 3.99 7.33
C LYS A 197 21.75 4.31 6.35
N LEU A 198 21.72 3.64 5.20
CA LEU A 198 20.62 3.72 4.22
C LEU A 198 19.31 3.11 4.75
N LEU A 199 19.40 2.28 5.81
CA LEU A 199 18.28 1.61 6.44
C LEU A 199 17.56 2.46 7.49
N GLN A 200 18.12 3.55 8.04
CA GLN A 200 17.64 4.08 9.33
C GLN A 200 16.30 4.85 9.32
N PHE A 201 15.92 5.54 8.23
CA PHE A 201 14.56 6.10 8.07
C PHE A 201 13.57 5.02 7.60
N ARG A 202 14.06 4.07 6.80
CA ARG A 202 13.30 2.93 6.25
C ARG A 202 12.93 1.92 7.33
N GLU A 203 13.81 1.66 8.29
CA GLU A 203 13.61 0.80 9.46
C GLU A 203 12.39 1.22 10.25
N ARG A 204 12.12 2.52 10.39
CA ARG A 204 10.98 3.01 11.18
C ARG A 204 9.64 2.69 10.52
N GLN A 205 9.53 2.89 9.20
CA GLN A 205 8.32 2.51 8.46
C GLN A 205 8.17 0.98 8.41
N ILE A 206 9.29 0.25 8.24
CA ILE A 206 9.31 -1.22 8.26
C ILE A 206 8.84 -1.75 9.62
N ILE A 207 9.44 -1.30 10.73
CA ILE A 207 9.08 -1.71 12.09
C ILE A 207 7.66 -1.28 12.42
N GLY A 208 7.23 -0.09 12.00
CA GLY A 208 5.86 0.39 12.14
C GLY A 208 4.86 -0.51 11.41
N SER A 209 5.13 -0.87 10.16
CA SER A 209 4.27 -1.75 9.36
C SER A 209 4.25 -3.18 9.91
N ILE A 210 5.41 -3.71 10.34
CA ILE A 210 5.50 -5.03 10.97
C ILE A 210 4.69 -5.04 12.26
N GLY A 211 4.84 -4.01 13.11
CA GLY A 211 4.10 -3.89 14.37
C GLY A 211 2.59 -3.78 14.14
N ALA A 212 2.15 -2.96 13.18
CA ALA A 212 0.75 -2.76 12.83
C ALA A 212 0.06 -4.04 12.37
N VAL A 213 0.68 -4.75 11.41
CA VAL A 213 0.12 -5.98 10.85
C VAL A 213 0.23 -7.13 11.85
N SER A 214 1.34 -7.21 12.60
CA SER A 214 1.50 -8.22 13.66
C SER A 214 0.55 -8.01 14.84
N ALA A 215 0.11 -6.77 15.10
CA ALA A 215 -0.92 -6.46 16.08
C ALA A 215 -2.31 -6.98 15.67
N GLY A 216 -2.49 -7.48 14.44
CA GLY A 216 -3.80 -7.96 13.97
C GLY A 216 -4.80 -6.82 13.77
N LEU A 217 -4.32 -5.59 13.55
CA LEU A 217 -5.18 -4.54 13.02
C LEU A 217 -5.63 -4.93 11.62
N ASP A 218 -6.83 -4.51 11.24
CA ASP A 218 -7.36 -4.74 9.90
C ASP A 218 -6.70 -3.79 8.90
N LEU A 219 -5.43 -4.09 8.57
CA LEU A 219 -4.53 -3.32 7.73
C LEU A 219 -3.67 -4.29 6.91
N GLY A 220 -3.36 -3.92 5.66
CA GLY A 220 -2.43 -4.66 4.79
C GLY A 220 -1.00 -4.11 4.84
N LYS A 221 -0.01 -4.98 4.60
CA LYS A 221 1.39 -4.58 4.36
C LYS A 221 1.63 -4.10 2.91
N GLU A 222 0.68 -4.36 2.01
CA GLU A 222 0.86 -4.18 0.57
C GLU A 222 1.05 -2.72 0.15
N GLY A 223 0.27 -1.78 0.70
CA GLY A 223 0.42 -0.35 0.40
C GLY A 223 1.80 0.19 0.80
N PRO A 224 2.22 0.02 2.06
CA PRO A 224 3.56 0.38 2.52
C PRO A 224 4.70 -0.23 1.69
N LEU A 225 4.56 -1.46 1.17
CA LEU A 225 5.56 -2.07 0.29
C LEU A 225 5.75 -1.30 -1.02
N VAL A 226 4.69 -0.78 -1.63
CA VAL A 226 4.77 0.09 -2.83
C VAL A 226 5.56 1.37 -2.53
N HIS A 227 5.29 1.99 -1.37
CA HIS A 227 6.00 3.17 -0.91
C HIS A 227 7.48 2.89 -0.65
N ILE A 228 7.78 1.79 0.05
CA ILE A 228 9.16 1.37 0.33
C ILE A 228 9.93 1.12 -0.98
N GLY A 229 9.32 0.45 -1.96
CA GLY A 229 9.91 0.23 -3.28
C GLY A 229 10.24 1.56 -4.00
N SER A 230 9.34 2.52 -3.93
CA SER A 230 9.52 3.87 -4.49
C SER A 230 10.63 4.67 -3.79
N CYS A 231 10.72 4.56 -2.46
CA CYS A 231 11.80 5.16 -1.67
C CYS A 231 13.17 4.58 -2.05
N ILE A 232 13.28 3.26 -2.22
CA ILE A 232 14.52 2.59 -2.64
C ILE A 232 14.95 3.10 -4.01
N ALA A 233 13.99 3.18 -4.94
CA ALA A 233 14.23 3.73 -6.27
C ALA A 233 14.71 5.19 -6.23
N SER A 234 14.06 6.06 -5.45
CA SER A 234 14.50 7.46 -5.31
C SER A 234 15.93 7.55 -4.73
N LEU A 235 16.25 6.74 -3.72
CA LEU A 235 17.57 6.73 -3.08
C LEU A 235 18.68 6.23 -4.01
N LEU A 236 18.40 5.18 -4.79
CA LEU A 236 19.33 4.67 -5.78
C LEU A 236 19.53 5.66 -6.94
N GLY A 237 18.48 6.36 -7.36
CA GLY A 237 18.56 7.37 -8.42
C GLY A 237 19.39 8.60 -8.03
N GLN A 238 19.29 9.05 -6.77
CA GLN A 238 20.01 10.23 -6.27
C GLN A 238 21.46 9.94 -5.84
N GLY A 239 21.86 8.67 -5.73
CA GLY A 239 23.18 8.31 -5.20
C GLY A 239 23.31 8.55 -3.69
N GLY A 240 22.24 8.33 -2.94
CA GLY A 240 22.23 8.42 -1.47
C GLY A 240 21.54 9.66 -0.90
N PRO A 241 21.51 9.79 0.45
CA PRO A 241 20.82 10.88 1.16
C PRO A 241 21.39 12.26 0.82
N ASP A 242 20.57 13.32 0.87
CA ASP A 242 21.03 14.70 0.61
C ASP A 242 22.25 15.14 1.43
N ASN A 243 22.35 14.67 2.68
CA ASN A 243 23.47 14.97 3.58
C ASN A 243 24.75 14.17 3.28
N TYR A 244 24.62 13.03 2.60
CA TYR A 244 25.73 12.14 2.23
C TYR A 244 25.64 11.78 0.75
N ARG A 245 25.37 12.77 -0.13
CA ARG A 245 25.30 12.52 -1.57
C ARG A 245 26.63 11.92 -2.01
N ILE A 246 26.60 10.63 -2.31
CA ILE A 246 27.73 9.89 -2.81
C ILE A 246 27.92 10.37 -4.24
N ARG A 247 28.73 11.42 -4.42
CA ARG A 247 28.99 12.09 -5.71
C ARG A 247 29.90 11.25 -6.61
N TRP A 248 29.56 9.98 -6.86
CA TRP A 248 30.28 9.23 -7.86
C TRP A 248 29.95 9.82 -9.24
N ARG A 249 30.97 9.95 -10.09
CA ARG A 249 30.93 10.72 -11.35
C ARG A 249 29.82 10.24 -12.31
N TRP A 250 29.59 8.93 -12.37
CA TRP A 250 28.56 8.24 -13.15
C TRP A 250 27.11 8.46 -12.68
N LEU A 251 26.85 8.64 -11.37
CA LEU A 251 25.50 8.87 -10.82
C LEU A 251 24.98 10.30 -11.11
N ARG A 252 25.87 11.24 -11.45
CA ARG A 252 25.50 12.61 -11.80
C ARG A 252 24.60 12.67 -13.04
N TYR A 253 24.72 11.71 -13.95
CA TYR A 253 23.89 11.62 -15.16
C TYR A 253 22.42 11.25 -14.88
N PHE A 254 22.13 10.69 -13.71
CA PHE A 254 20.78 10.26 -13.30
C PHE A 254 20.06 11.29 -12.44
N ASN A 255 20.69 12.44 -12.19
CA ASN A 255 20.13 13.52 -11.39
C ASN A 255 19.16 14.39 -12.24
N ASN A 256 18.25 13.74 -12.95
CA ASN A 256 17.21 14.33 -13.77
C ASN A 256 15.85 13.79 -13.30
N ASP A 257 14.85 14.65 -13.16
CA ASP A 257 13.54 14.28 -12.63
C ASP A 257 12.83 13.25 -13.51
N ARG A 258 13.10 13.27 -14.82
CA ARG A 258 12.62 12.24 -15.76
C ARG A 258 13.13 10.84 -15.43
N ASP A 259 14.45 10.65 -15.29
CA ASP A 259 15.02 9.33 -15.02
C ASP A 259 14.70 8.87 -13.60
N ARG A 260 14.56 9.82 -12.67
CA ARG A 260 14.07 9.57 -11.31
C ARG A 260 12.63 9.07 -11.32
N ARG A 261 11.74 9.68 -12.10
CA ARG A 261 10.34 9.24 -12.30
C ARG A 261 10.29 7.82 -12.85
N ASP A 262 11.07 7.53 -13.90
CA ASP A 262 11.19 6.18 -14.49
C ASP A 262 11.61 5.15 -13.43
N LEU A 263 12.61 5.48 -12.61
CA LEU A 263 13.12 4.56 -11.58
C LEU A 263 12.12 4.36 -10.44
N ILE A 264 11.45 5.42 -9.99
CA ILE A 264 10.38 5.35 -8.98
C ILE A 264 9.20 4.52 -9.49
N THR A 265 8.89 4.60 -10.78
CA THR A 265 7.89 3.74 -11.43
C THR A 265 8.31 2.27 -11.36
N CYS A 266 9.59 1.94 -11.61
CA CYS A 266 10.11 0.58 -11.38
C CYS A 266 10.00 0.15 -9.90
N GLY A 267 10.28 1.07 -8.96
CA GLY A 267 10.20 0.82 -7.52
C GLY A 267 8.79 0.54 -7.02
N SER A 268 7.81 1.37 -7.42
CA SER A 268 6.40 1.17 -7.10
C SER A 268 5.88 -0.16 -7.66
N SER A 269 6.15 -0.44 -8.94
CA SER A 269 5.80 -1.71 -9.59
C SER A 269 6.43 -2.92 -8.89
N SER A 270 7.71 -2.83 -8.51
CA SER A 270 8.42 -3.86 -7.74
C SER A 270 7.80 -4.09 -6.37
N GLY A 271 7.32 -3.04 -5.69
CA GLY A 271 6.64 -3.16 -4.40
C GLY A 271 5.29 -3.86 -4.52
N VAL A 272 4.49 -3.54 -5.56
CA VAL A 272 3.23 -4.22 -5.85
C VAL A 272 3.46 -5.69 -6.25
N CYS A 273 4.48 -5.94 -7.05
CA CYS A 273 4.90 -7.31 -7.38
C CYS A 273 5.31 -8.07 -6.12
N ALA A 274 6.06 -7.44 -5.20
CA ALA A 274 6.48 -8.08 -3.96
C ALA A 274 5.30 -8.40 -3.02
N ALA A 275 4.30 -7.52 -3.04
CA ALA A 275 3.05 -7.63 -2.30
C ALA A 275 2.19 -8.80 -2.79
N PHE A 276 1.79 -8.76 -4.05
CA PHE A 276 0.84 -9.73 -4.63
C PHE A 276 1.51 -10.93 -5.30
N ARG A 277 2.85 -10.96 -5.40
CA ARG A 277 3.63 -11.99 -6.12
C ARG A 277 3.27 -12.09 -7.61
N SER A 278 2.82 -10.97 -8.14
CA SER A 278 2.25 -10.83 -9.47
C SER A 278 3.13 -9.89 -10.29
N PRO A 279 4.08 -10.40 -11.11
CA PRO A 279 5.00 -9.56 -11.85
C PRO A 279 4.32 -8.75 -12.95
N VAL A 280 3.38 -9.35 -13.71
CA VAL A 280 2.67 -8.62 -14.77
C VAL A 280 1.62 -7.70 -14.16
N GLY A 281 0.90 -8.18 -13.14
CA GLY A 281 -0.08 -7.36 -12.43
C GLY A 281 0.55 -6.14 -11.78
N GLY A 282 1.76 -6.24 -11.23
CA GLY A 282 2.49 -5.10 -10.68
C GLY A 282 2.95 -4.07 -11.72
N VAL A 283 3.28 -4.48 -12.95
CA VAL A 283 3.60 -3.55 -14.05
C VAL A 283 2.34 -2.84 -14.52
N LEU A 284 1.25 -3.58 -14.71
CA LEU A 284 -0.04 -3.01 -15.11
C LEU A 284 -0.61 -2.10 -14.03
N PHE A 285 -0.40 -2.40 -12.74
CA PHE A 285 -0.78 -1.51 -11.65
C PHE A 285 -0.08 -0.16 -11.76
N ALA A 286 1.24 -0.16 -11.98
CA ALA A 286 1.99 1.07 -12.13
C ALA A 286 1.52 1.88 -13.37
N LEU A 287 1.12 1.19 -14.44
CA LEU A 287 0.60 1.80 -15.65
C LEU A 287 -0.83 2.35 -15.49
N GLU A 288 -1.70 1.65 -14.78
CA GLU A 288 -3.12 2.01 -14.62
C GLU A 288 -3.32 3.06 -13.52
N GLU A 289 -2.68 2.90 -12.36
CA GLU A 289 -2.99 3.67 -11.16
C GLU A 289 -1.99 4.78 -10.82
N VAL A 290 -0.71 4.56 -11.15
CA VAL A 290 0.38 5.40 -10.61
C VAL A 290 0.93 6.35 -11.66
N ALA A 291 1.09 5.90 -12.91
CA ALA A 291 1.71 6.68 -13.98
C ALA A 291 0.67 7.19 -14.99
N THR A 292 0.61 8.51 -15.19
CA THR A 292 -0.19 9.15 -16.25
C THR A 292 0.43 9.05 -17.64
N TRP A 293 1.75 8.92 -17.73
CA TRP A 293 2.47 8.92 -19.00
C TRP A 293 3.54 7.82 -19.03
N TRP A 294 3.56 7.03 -20.10
CA TRP A 294 4.37 5.81 -20.17
C TRP A 294 5.18 5.69 -21.47
N ARG A 295 6.45 5.26 -21.36
CA ARG A 295 7.34 4.95 -22.51
C ARG A 295 7.44 3.44 -22.71
N SER A 296 7.46 2.97 -23.96
CA SER A 296 7.64 1.54 -24.27
C SER A 296 8.95 0.96 -23.69
N ALA A 297 10.03 1.75 -23.65
CA ALA A 297 11.30 1.32 -23.04
C ALA A 297 11.27 1.25 -21.50
N LEU A 298 10.32 1.94 -20.85
CA LEU A 298 10.10 1.81 -19.41
C LEU A 298 9.42 0.47 -19.08
N LEU A 299 8.49 0.02 -19.93
CA LEU A 299 7.82 -1.28 -19.80
C LEU A 299 8.82 -2.41 -19.58
N TRP A 300 9.81 -2.53 -20.47
CA TRP A 300 10.82 -3.60 -20.37
C TRP A 300 11.65 -3.53 -19.08
N ARG A 301 12.01 -2.33 -18.62
CA ARG A 301 12.78 -2.13 -17.38
C ARG A 301 11.95 -2.47 -16.14
N THR A 302 10.69 -2.04 -16.12
CA THR A 302 9.75 -2.33 -15.02
C THR A 302 9.48 -3.83 -14.92
N PHE A 303 9.18 -4.48 -16.05
CA PHE A 303 8.97 -5.93 -16.12
C PHE A 303 10.20 -6.73 -15.68
N PHE A 304 11.40 -6.32 -16.10
CA PHE A 304 12.64 -6.94 -15.63
C PHE A 304 12.83 -6.77 -14.11
N SER A 305 12.55 -5.59 -13.57
CA SER A 305 12.65 -5.32 -12.13
C SER A 305 11.68 -6.20 -11.32
N THR A 306 10.42 -6.31 -11.76
CA THR A 306 9.42 -7.17 -11.10
C THR A 306 9.76 -8.65 -11.24
N ALA A 307 10.34 -9.10 -12.36
CA ALA A 307 10.81 -10.47 -12.51
C ALA A 307 11.92 -10.81 -11.51
N VAL A 308 12.87 -9.89 -11.28
CA VAL A 308 13.92 -10.06 -10.25
C VAL A 308 13.31 -10.22 -8.86
N VAL A 309 12.29 -9.43 -8.52
CA VAL A 309 11.57 -9.53 -7.23
C VAL A 309 10.99 -10.94 -7.05
N VAL A 310 10.32 -11.49 -8.06
CA VAL A 310 9.73 -12.85 -8.00
C VAL A 310 10.80 -13.91 -7.79
N VAL A 311 11.93 -13.81 -8.50
CA VAL A 311 13.05 -14.76 -8.35
C VAL A 311 13.60 -14.73 -6.92
N VAL A 312 13.81 -13.54 -6.36
CA VAL A 312 14.30 -13.36 -4.97
C VAL A 312 13.30 -13.95 -3.96
N LEU A 313 12.01 -13.65 -4.12
CA LEU A 313 10.96 -14.19 -3.26
C LEU A 313 10.90 -15.72 -3.34
N ARG A 314 10.97 -16.31 -4.54
CA ARG A 314 10.94 -17.77 -4.74
C ARG A 314 12.16 -18.45 -4.15
N ALA A 315 13.36 -17.93 -4.40
CA ALA A 315 14.59 -18.46 -3.82
C ALA A 315 14.55 -18.45 -2.28
N PHE A 316 14.03 -17.37 -1.69
CA PHE A 316 13.88 -17.26 -0.24
C PHE A 316 12.85 -18.23 0.32
N MET A 317 11.72 -18.42 -0.37
CA MET A 317 10.72 -19.40 0.06
C MET A 317 11.25 -20.83 0.05
N GLU A 318 12.00 -21.20 -0.99
CA GLU A 318 12.63 -22.51 -1.08
C GLU A 318 13.66 -22.72 0.03
N TYR A 319 14.48 -21.70 0.30
CA TYR A 319 15.38 -21.70 1.45
C TYR A 319 14.62 -21.92 2.76
N CYS A 320 13.49 -21.26 2.96
CA CYS A 320 12.71 -21.40 4.19
C CYS A 320 11.95 -22.72 4.33
N LYS A 321 11.69 -23.45 3.24
CA LYS A 321 11.17 -24.82 3.29
C LYS A 321 12.14 -25.80 3.95
N SER A 322 13.44 -25.47 4.02
CA SER A 322 14.44 -26.29 4.72
C SER A 322 14.25 -26.36 6.25
N GLY A 323 13.28 -25.62 6.81
CA GLY A 323 12.92 -25.65 8.24
C GLY A 323 13.62 -24.62 9.11
N ASN A 324 14.60 -23.88 8.56
CA ASN A 324 15.40 -22.91 9.33
C ASN A 324 14.71 -21.55 9.55
N CYS A 325 13.55 -21.29 8.93
CA CYS A 325 12.85 -19.98 9.01
C CYS A 325 11.67 -19.94 10.01
N GLY A 326 11.60 -20.87 10.96
CA GLY A 326 10.53 -20.89 11.97
C GLY A 326 9.16 -21.28 11.38
N LEU A 327 8.10 -20.53 11.74
CA LEU A 327 6.72 -20.83 11.30
C LEU A 327 6.46 -20.47 9.83
N PHE A 328 7.32 -19.65 9.23
CA PHE A 328 7.23 -19.17 7.85
C PHE A 328 7.30 -20.29 6.79
N GLY A 329 8.04 -21.37 7.08
CA GLY A 329 8.27 -22.48 6.15
C GLY A 329 7.11 -23.48 6.02
N LYS A 330 6.09 -23.42 6.88
CA LYS A 330 4.99 -24.42 6.93
C LYS A 330 3.79 -24.09 6.03
N GLY A 331 3.97 -23.16 5.08
CA GLY A 331 3.01 -22.93 3.99
C GLY A 331 2.25 -21.61 4.02
N GLY A 332 2.72 -20.58 4.73
CA GLY A 332 2.00 -19.31 4.97
C GLY A 332 1.99 -18.29 3.84
N LEU A 333 2.71 -18.54 2.75
CA LEU A 333 3.02 -17.50 1.76
C LEU A 333 2.35 -17.65 0.41
N ILE A 334 1.77 -18.81 0.11
CA ILE A 334 1.02 -18.96 -1.13
C ILE A 334 -0.37 -18.40 -0.86
N MET A 335 -0.52 -17.09 -1.10
CA MET A 335 -1.74 -16.34 -0.80
C MET A 335 -2.96 -17.02 -1.42
N PHE A 336 -2.80 -17.55 -2.63
CA PHE A 336 -3.82 -18.25 -3.38
C PHE A 336 -3.17 -19.40 -4.16
N ASP A 337 -3.36 -20.64 -3.74
CA ASP A 337 -3.12 -21.80 -4.61
C ASP A 337 -4.47 -22.44 -4.89
N VAL A 338 -5.14 -21.93 -5.91
CA VAL A 338 -6.44 -22.41 -6.41
C VAL A 338 -6.18 -23.41 -7.57
N SER A 339 -4.94 -23.90 -7.71
CA SER A 339 -4.57 -24.81 -8.78
C SER A 339 -5.24 -26.17 -8.58
N GLY A 340 -6.16 -26.52 -9.48
CA GLY A 340 -6.78 -27.84 -9.48
C GLY A 340 -8.23 -27.91 -9.94
N VAL A 341 -8.91 -26.78 -10.20
CA VAL A 341 -10.32 -26.84 -10.63
C VAL A 341 -10.52 -26.40 -12.08
N SER A 342 -11.07 -27.31 -12.88
CA SER A 342 -11.62 -26.99 -14.19
C SER A 342 -12.85 -26.11 -14.02
N VAL A 343 -12.69 -24.80 -14.09
CA VAL A 343 -13.81 -23.85 -14.10
C VAL A 343 -14.55 -24.03 -15.43
N ARG A 344 -15.66 -24.76 -15.40
CA ARG A 344 -16.61 -24.84 -16.50
C ARG A 344 -17.76 -23.92 -16.16
N TYR A 345 -17.68 -22.68 -16.64
CA TYR A 345 -18.80 -21.76 -16.56
C TYR A 345 -19.73 -21.99 -17.75
N HIS A 346 -21.02 -21.81 -17.51
CA HIS A 346 -22.06 -21.84 -18.54
C HIS A 346 -22.63 -20.44 -18.71
N ALA A 347 -23.33 -20.19 -19.82
CA ALA A 347 -23.92 -18.87 -20.07
C ALA A 347 -24.94 -18.46 -18.98
N GLU A 348 -25.54 -19.44 -18.31
CA GLU A 348 -26.44 -19.25 -17.15
C GLU A 348 -25.73 -18.61 -15.95
N ASP A 349 -24.41 -18.80 -15.80
CA ASP A 349 -23.66 -18.26 -14.68
C ASP A 349 -23.38 -16.74 -14.80
N ILE A 350 -23.58 -16.15 -15.99
CA ILE A 350 -23.32 -14.73 -16.25
C ILE A 350 -24.24 -13.82 -15.43
N ILE A 351 -25.49 -14.23 -15.19
CA ILE A 351 -26.47 -13.45 -14.41
C ILE A 351 -26.00 -13.31 -12.94
N PRO A 352 -25.72 -14.40 -12.20
CA PRO A 352 -25.18 -14.31 -10.83
C PRO A 352 -23.88 -13.50 -10.75
N VAL A 353 -23.01 -13.67 -11.73
CA VAL A 353 -21.75 -12.92 -11.87
C VAL A 353 -22.01 -11.42 -12.01
N ALA A 354 -22.98 -11.02 -12.84
CA ALA A 354 -23.39 -9.63 -12.98
C ALA A 354 -23.98 -9.06 -11.68
N VAL A 355 -24.79 -9.85 -10.95
CA VAL A 355 -25.34 -9.46 -9.64
C VAL A 355 -24.22 -9.17 -8.63
N ILE A 356 -23.18 -9.99 -8.60
CA ILE A 356 -22.01 -9.76 -7.73
C ILE A 356 -21.26 -8.48 -8.11
N GLY A 357 -21.12 -8.22 -9.41
CA GLY A 357 -20.53 -6.98 -9.92
C GLY A 357 -21.32 -5.75 -9.44
N VAL A 358 -22.65 -5.74 -9.60
CA VAL A 358 -23.51 -4.64 -9.17
C VAL A 358 -23.44 -4.44 -7.66
N LEU A 359 -23.57 -5.51 -6.88
CA LEU A 359 -23.50 -5.45 -5.42
C LEU A 359 -22.12 -4.97 -4.94
N GLY A 360 -21.03 -5.45 -5.55
CA GLY A 360 -19.68 -5.01 -5.21
C GLY A 360 -19.41 -3.54 -5.55
N GLY A 361 -19.97 -3.05 -6.67
CA GLY A 361 -19.93 -1.63 -7.02
C GLY A 361 -20.66 -0.73 -6.02
N VAL A 362 -21.89 -1.12 -5.63
CA VAL A 362 -22.69 -0.38 -4.64
C VAL A 362 -22.02 -0.42 -3.26
N LEU A 363 -21.62 -1.60 -2.78
CA LEU A 363 -20.95 -1.76 -1.48
C LEU A 363 -19.59 -1.04 -1.45
N GLY A 364 -18.82 -1.08 -2.53
CA GLY A 364 -17.53 -0.38 -2.63
C GLY A 364 -17.70 1.14 -2.61
N SER A 365 -18.71 1.67 -3.30
CA SER A 365 -19.03 3.10 -3.25
C SER A 365 -19.53 3.53 -1.86
N LEU A 366 -20.38 2.71 -1.22
CA LEU A 366 -20.86 2.96 0.13
C LEU A 366 -19.71 2.99 1.14
N TYR A 367 -18.76 2.05 1.01
CA TYR A 367 -17.54 2.03 1.80
C TYR A 367 -16.73 3.31 1.61
N ASN A 368 -16.50 3.76 0.37
CA ASN A 368 -15.79 5.02 0.09
C ASN A 368 -16.50 6.24 0.73
N HIS A 369 -17.83 6.28 0.67
CA HIS A 369 -18.61 7.37 1.26
C HIS A 369 -18.42 7.45 2.78
N PHE A 370 -18.58 6.32 3.48
CA PHE A 370 -18.39 6.28 4.93
C PHE A 370 -16.94 6.54 5.32
N LEU A 371 -15.99 5.98 4.58
CA LEU A 371 -14.57 6.19 4.81
C LEU A 371 -14.22 7.68 4.72
N HIS A 372 -14.71 8.38 3.70
CA HIS A 372 -14.53 9.83 3.57
C HIS A 372 -15.04 10.57 4.82
N LYS A 373 -16.22 10.23 5.33
CA LYS A 373 -16.76 10.85 6.56
C LYS A 373 -15.88 10.56 7.77
N VAL A 374 -15.44 9.31 7.96
CA VAL A 374 -14.55 8.93 9.08
C VAL A 374 -13.22 9.68 9.00
N LEU A 375 -12.61 9.78 7.81
CA LEU A 375 -11.36 10.51 7.63
C LEU A 375 -11.48 12.01 7.97
N LYS A 376 -12.61 12.66 7.66
CA LYS A 376 -12.86 14.05 8.08
C LYS A 376 -12.91 14.19 9.60
N VAL A 377 -13.58 13.25 10.29
CA VAL A 377 -13.62 13.22 11.76
C VAL A 377 -12.21 13.01 12.33
N TYR A 378 -11.43 12.11 11.73
CA TYR A 378 -10.06 11.85 12.16
C TYR A 378 -9.15 13.06 11.94
N ASN A 379 -9.37 13.84 10.88
CA ASN A 379 -8.63 15.08 10.67
C ASN A 379 -8.83 16.07 11.82
N ILE A 380 -10.08 16.27 12.26
CA ILE A 380 -10.41 17.14 13.42
C ILE A 380 -9.75 16.63 14.70
N ILE A 381 -9.72 15.31 14.93
CA ILE A 381 -9.04 14.71 16.08
C ILE A 381 -7.52 14.90 15.98
N ASN A 382 -6.97 14.75 14.78
CA ASN A 382 -5.55 14.87 14.49
C ASN A 382 -5.02 16.30 14.68
N GLU A 383 -5.86 17.32 14.53
CA GLU A 383 -5.54 18.72 14.82
C GLU A 383 -5.33 19.01 16.31
N LYS A 384 -5.97 18.26 17.22
CA LYS A 384 -5.84 18.44 18.68
C LYS A 384 -4.46 18.05 19.24
N GLY A 385 -3.54 17.58 18.41
CA GLY A 385 -2.14 17.32 18.76
C GLY A 385 -1.74 15.85 18.79
N LYS A 386 -0.43 15.61 19.00
CA LYS A 386 0.20 14.28 18.87
C LYS A 386 -0.38 13.23 19.83
N LEU A 387 -0.72 13.61 21.05
CA LEU A 387 -1.27 12.70 22.05
C LEU A 387 -2.63 12.13 21.61
N HIS A 388 -3.50 12.95 21.03
CA HIS A 388 -4.79 12.52 20.51
C HIS A 388 -4.64 11.51 19.36
N LYS A 389 -3.63 11.67 18.50
CA LYS A 389 -3.31 10.70 17.45
C LYS A 389 -2.93 9.34 18.02
N LEU A 390 -2.09 9.33 19.05
CA LEU A 390 -1.67 8.10 19.73
C LEU A 390 -2.86 7.43 20.44
N LEU A 391 -3.64 8.19 21.21
CA LEU A 391 -4.82 7.68 21.91
C LEU A 391 -5.84 7.08 20.94
N LEU A 392 -6.05 7.72 19.78
CA LEU A 392 -6.93 7.19 18.73
C LEU A 392 -6.43 5.80 18.26
N SER A 393 -5.17 5.69 17.82
CA SER A 393 -4.60 4.41 17.37
C SER A 393 -4.68 3.31 18.44
N LEU A 394 -4.44 3.64 19.71
CA LEU A 394 -4.51 2.69 20.82
C LEU A 394 -5.95 2.26 21.12
N SER A 395 -6.91 3.19 21.07
CA SER A 395 -8.33 2.87 21.28
C SER A 395 -8.86 1.92 20.21
N VAL A 396 -8.44 2.11 18.95
CA VAL A 396 -8.79 1.22 17.84
C VAL A 396 -8.20 -0.18 18.05
N SER A 397 -6.96 -0.29 18.51
CA SER A 397 -6.32 -1.60 18.80
C SER A 397 -7.00 -2.36 19.93
N ILE A 398 -7.47 -1.67 20.97
CA ILE A 398 -8.23 -2.32 22.05
C ILE A 398 -9.59 -2.78 21.51
N PHE A 399 -10.28 -1.93 20.75
CA PHE A 399 -11.56 -2.26 20.13
C PHE A 399 -11.45 -3.47 19.19
N THR A 400 -10.44 -3.51 18.31
CA THR A 400 -10.21 -4.65 17.41
C THR A 400 -9.97 -5.94 18.20
N SER A 401 -9.19 -5.87 19.28
CA SER A 401 -8.89 -7.03 20.13
C SER A 401 -10.13 -7.56 20.85
N ILE A 402 -11.01 -6.67 21.33
CA ILE A 402 -12.29 -7.04 21.95
C ILE A 402 -13.18 -7.76 20.93
N CYS A 403 -13.33 -7.20 19.73
CA CYS A 403 -14.19 -7.80 18.72
C CYS A 403 -13.64 -9.15 18.21
N MET A 404 -12.34 -9.22 17.89
CA MET A 404 -11.72 -10.45 17.37
C MET A 404 -11.75 -11.60 18.37
N TYR A 405 -11.57 -11.33 19.67
CA TYR A 405 -11.64 -12.37 20.72
C TYR A 405 -13.07 -12.66 21.18
N GLY A 406 -13.93 -11.64 21.23
CA GLY A 406 -15.27 -11.71 21.82
C GLY A 406 -16.33 -12.33 20.90
N LEU A 407 -16.32 -11.98 19.61
CA LEU A 407 -17.33 -12.45 18.66
C LEU A 407 -17.35 -13.98 18.46
N PRO A 408 -16.21 -14.70 18.47
CA PRO A 408 -16.22 -16.17 18.40
C PRO A 408 -17.06 -16.87 19.49
N PHE A 409 -17.31 -16.24 20.65
CA PHE A 409 -18.16 -16.82 21.69
C PHE A 409 -19.65 -16.86 21.32
N LEU A 410 -20.10 -16.06 20.35
CA LEU A 410 -21.50 -15.98 19.94
C LEU A 410 -21.92 -17.12 18.99
N VAL A 411 -20.95 -17.82 18.40
CA VAL A 411 -21.19 -18.81 17.35
C VAL A 411 -21.09 -20.24 17.90
N LYS A 412 -21.96 -21.13 17.41
CA LYS A 412 -22.01 -22.54 17.81
C LYS A 412 -20.92 -23.36 17.10
N CYS A 413 -20.39 -24.35 17.81
CA CYS A 413 -19.39 -25.28 17.31
C CYS A 413 -19.95 -26.22 16.23
N ARG A 414 -19.10 -26.60 15.27
CA ARG A 414 -19.41 -27.54 14.17
C ARG A 414 -18.53 -28.78 14.22
N PRO A 415 -19.04 -29.98 13.89
CA PRO A 415 -18.22 -31.18 13.81
C PRO A 415 -17.28 -31.09 12.60
N CYS A 416 -16.05 -31.61 12.71
CA CYS A 416 -15.22 -31.83 11.52
C CYS A 416 -15.81 -33.01 10.72
N ASP A 417 -15.85 -32.89 9.39
CA ASP A 417 -16.24 -34.03 8.54
C ASP A 417 -15.24 -35.17 8.67
N ALA A 418 -15.74 -36.37 9.00
CA ALA A 418 -14.93 -37.55 9.26
C ALA A 418 -14.45 -38.26 7.98
N SER A 419 -14.88 -37.84 6.78
CA SER A 419 -14.60 -38.52 5.51
C SER A 419 -13.23 -38.23 4.90
N SER A 420 -12.51 -37.18 5.33
CA SER A 420 -11.10 -36.90 4.98
C SER A 420 -10.14 -37.60 5.96
N LEU A 421 -10.29 -38.92 6.06
CA LEU A 421 -9.87 -39.79 7.16
C LEU A 421 -8.38 -40.20 7.08
N GLU A 422 -7.45 -39.24 7.07
CA GLU A 422 -6.02 -39.52 7.29
C GLU A 422 -5.33 -38.59 8.30
N SER A 423 -6.03 -37.61 8.87
CA SER A 423 -5.56 -36.99 10.12
C SER A 423 -6.73 -36.45 10.92
N SER A 424 -6.77 -36.80 12.21
CA SER A 424 -7.61 -36.20 13.25
C SER A 424 -7.82 -34.69 13.06
N CYS A 425 -9.01 -34.16 13.39
CA CYS A 425 -9.28 -32.71 13.43
C CYS A 425 -8.02 -31.96 13.91
N PRO A 426 -7.45 -31.04 13.12
CA PRO A 426 -6.15 -30.49 13.41
C PRO A 426 -6.17 -29.79 14.77
N THR A 427 -5.49 -30.37 15.75
CA THR A 427 -5.18 -29.72 17.01
C THR A 427 -4.12 -28.64 16.73
N THR A 428 -4.57 -27.39 16.76
CA THR A 428 -4.02 -26.16 17.38
C THR A 428 -2.50 -25.93 17.53
N GLY A 429 -1.64 -26.94 17.48
CA GLY A 429 -0.17 -26.84 17.42
C GLY A 429 0.45 -27.01 16.02
N ARG A 430 -0.37 -27.19 14.96
CA ARG A 430 0.08 -27.21 13.56
C ARG A 430 -0.70 -26.19 12.74
N ALA A 431 -0.13 -25.82 11.58
CA ALA A 431 -0.76 -25.00 10.55
C ALA A 431 -1.95 -25.74 9.92
N GLY A 432 -3.00 -25.92 10.71
CA GLY A 432 -4.28 -26.50 10.29
C GLY A 432 -5.31 -25.41 10.05
N ASN A 433 -6.17 -25.64 9.07
CA ASN A 433 -7.18 -24.71 8.60
C ASN A 433 -8.32 -24.47 9.60
N PHE A 434 -8.37 -25.17 10.74
CA PHE A 434 -9.47 -25.09 11.70
C PHE A 434 -8.96 -24.76 13.11
N LYS A 435 -9.67 -23.86 13.80
CA LYS A 435 -9.37 -23.48 15.19
C LYS A 435 -10.46 -23.99 16.13
N GLN A 436 -10.04 -24.76 17.13
CA GLN A 436 -10.90 -25.18 18.22
C GLN A 436 -10.98 -24.05 19.25
N PHE A 437 -12.12 -23.36 19.30
CA PHE A 437 -12.38 -22.29 20.26
C PHE A 437 -13.67 -22.58 21.03
N ASN A 438 -13.55 -22.84 22.34
CA ASN A 438 -14.68 -23.17 23.21
C ASN A 438 -15.55 -24.35 22.71
N CYS A 439 -14.92 -25.33 22.04
CA CYS A 439 -15.59 -26.48 21.46
C CYS A 439 -15.06 -27.81 22.05
N PRO A 440 -15.88 -28.87 22.12
CA PRO A 440 -15.41 -30.21 22.47
C PRO A 440 -14.45 -30.77 21.41
N LYS A 441 -13.64 -31.78 21.78
CA LYS A 441 -12.72 -32.45 20.84
C LYS A 441 -13.53 -33.01 19.66
N GLY A 442 -13.06 -32.77 18.44
CA GLY A 442 -13.79 -33.16 17.22
C GLY A 442 -14.69 -32.07 16.63
N TYR A 443 -14.78 -30.91 17.29
CA TYR A 443 -15.55 -29.76 16.83
C TYR A 443 -14.65 -28.53 16.68
N TYR A 444 -14.97 -27.68 15.69
CA TYR A 444 -14.30 -26.41 15.44
C TYR A 444 -15.30 -25.24 15.47
N ASN A 445 -14.76 -24.04 15.62
CA ASN A 445 -15.52 -22.80 15.52
C ASN A 445 -15.12 -22.09 14.21
N ASP A 446 -16.07 -21.95 13.29
CA ASP A 446 -15.85 -21.39 11.96
C ASP A 446 -15.47 -19.90 12.03
N LEU A 447 -16.11 -19.12 12.91
CA LEU A 447 -15.76 -17.70 13.10
C LEU A 447 -14.38 -17.53 13.75
N ALA A 448 -14.03 -18.35 14.75
CA ALA A 448 -12.69 -18.33 15.35
C ALA A 448 -11.59 -18.69 14.34
N THR A 449 -11.92 -19.56 13.40
CA THR A 449 -11.05 -19.99 12.30
C THR A 449 -10.77 -18.85 11.31
N LEU A 450 -11.61 -17.82 11.26
CA LEU A 450 -11.37 -16.63 10.45
C LEU A 450 -10.68 -15.52 11.27
N LEU A 451 -11.14 -15.27 12.51
CA LEU A 451 -10.70 -14.14 13.33
C LEU A 451 -9.40 -14.39 14.11
N ILE A 452 -9.10 -15.63 14.52
CA ILE A 452 -7.90 -15.98 15.31
C ILE A 452 -6.82 -16.58 14.40
N THR A 453 -6.61 -15.94 13.26
CA THR A 453 -5.55 -16.27 12.30
C THR A 453 -4.93 -14.97 11.77
N THR A 454 -3.86 -15.09 10.98
CA THR A 454 -3.38 -13.92 10.24
C THR A 454 -4.33 -13.61 9.09
N ASN A 455 -4.47 -12.33 8.75
CA ASN A 455 -5.35 -11.89 7.65
C ASN A 455 -5.04 -12.65 6.33
N ASP A 456 -3.77 -12.89 6.01
CA ASP A 456 -3.34 -13.70 4.85
C ASP A 456 -3.93 -15.14 4.88
N ASN A 457 -3.91 -15.80 6.05
CA ASN A 457 -4.49 -17.13 6.22
C ASN A 457 -6.03 -17.09 6.24
N ALA A 458 -6.64 -16.01 6.73
CA ALA A 458 -8.08 -15.82 6.67
C ALA A 458 -8.58 -15.75 5.23
N VAL A 459 -7.90 -15.00 4.33
CA VAL A 459 -8.29 -14.99 2.91
C VAL A 459 -8.13 -16.38 2.30
N ARG A 460 -7.01 -17.07 2.58
CA ARG A 460 -6.79 -18.44 2.09
C ARG A 460 -7.90 -19.41 2.52
N ASN A 461 -8.33 -19.32 3.77
CA ASN A 461 -9.42 -20.14 4.30
C ASN A 461 -10.76 -19.81 3.63
N ILE A 462 -11.06 -18.53 3.40
CA ILE A 462 -12.32 -18.12 2.72
C ILE A 462 -12.30 -18.47 1.23
N PHE A 463 -11.13 -18.54 0.60
CA PHE A 463 -10.99 -18.97 -0.79
C PHE A 463 -10.85 -20.48 -0.95
N SER A 464 -10.94 -21.26 0.14
CA SER A 464 -10.95 -22.72 0.07
C SER A 464 -12.06 -23.20 -0.89
N ILE A 465 -11.70 -24.12 -1.78
CA ILE A 465 -12.57 -24.68 -2.82
C ILE A 465 -13.10 -26.05 -2.37
N ASN A 466 -14.26 -26.47 -2.86
CA ASN A 466 -14.90 -27.76 -2.56
C ASN A 466 -15.31 -27.90 -1.09
N THR A 467 -15.62 -26.78 -0.44
CA THR A 467 -15.90 -26.72 0.99
C THR A 467 -17.28 -26.12 1.27
N PRO A 468 -18.36 -26.75 0.78
CA PRO A 468 -19.71 -26.18 0.84
C PRO A 468 -20.27 -26.06 2.27
N THR A 469 -19.74 -26.85 3.19
CA THR A 469 -20.21 -26.99 4.57
C THR A 469 -19.29 -26.35 5.61
N GLU A 470 -18.13 -25.81 5.21
CA GLU A 470 -17.14 -25.29 6.17
C GLU A 470 -17.63 -24.05 6.93
N PHE A 471 -18.28 -23.10 6.25
CA PHE A 471 -18.67 -21.82 6.85
C PHE A 471 -20.19 -21.62 6.85
N HIS A 472 -20.76 -21.20 7.98
CA HIS A 472 -22.18 -20.83 8.02
C HIS A 472 -22.40 -19.41 7.52
N ILE A 473 -23.56 -19.16 6.92
CA ILE A 473 -23.97 -17.82 6.48
C ILE A 473 -24.00 -16.80 7.63
N PHE A 474 -24.41 -17.23 8.84
CA PHE A 474 -24.43 -16.38 10.03
C PHE A 474 -23.02 -15.93 10.44
N SER A 475 -22.05 -16.85 10.46
CA SER A 475 -20.66 -16.56 10.80
C SER A 475 -20.01 -15.65 9.76
N LEU A 476 -20.28 -15.88 8.46
CA LEU A 476 -19.82 -15.01 7.39
C LEU A 476 -20.45 -13.61 7.46
N THR A 477 -21.72 -13.50 7.88
CA THR A 477 -22.39 -12.20 8.06
C THR A 477 -21.76 -11.40 9.20
N ILE A 478 -21.47 -12.05 10.34
CA ILE A 478 -20.76 -11.42 11.46
C ILE A 478 -19.37 -10.98 11.02
N PHE A 479 -18.64 -11.86 10.31
CA PHE A 479 -17.32 -11.55 9.80
C PHE A 479 -17.34 -10.36 8.82
N PHE A 480 -18.26 -10.37 7.86
CA PHE A 480 -18.45 -9.26 6.90
C PHE A 480 -18.75 -7.94 7.61
N ALA A 481 -19.72 -7.92 8.53
CA ALA A 481 -20.08 -6.73 9.28
C ALA A 481 -18.93 -6.22 10.15
N LEU A 482 -18.17 -7.12 10.77
CA LEU A 482 -16.99 -6.77 11.55
C LEU A 482 -15.92 -6.10 10.68
N TYR A 483 -15.55 -6.71 9.56
CA TYR A 483 -14.52 -6.15 8.67
C TYR A 483 -14.97 -4.86 7.97
N CYS A 484 -16.28 -4.67 7.74
CA CYS A 484 -16.81 -3.37 7.33
C CYS A 484 -16.51 -2.29 8.39
N ILE A 485 -16.79 -2.57 9.67
CA ILE A 485 -16.60 -1.60 10.76
C ILE A 485 -15.11 -1.40 11.05
N LEU A 486 -14.35 -2.49 11.16
CA LEU A 486 -12.91 -2.45 11.43
C LEU A 486 -12.20 -1.73 10.30
N GLY A 487 -12.43 -2.10 9.05
CA GLY A 487 -11.79 -1.46 7.90
C GLY A 487 -12.09 0.05 7.77
N LEU A 488 -13.23 0.53 8.28
CA LEU A 488 -13.53 1.97 8.34
C LEU A 488 -12.76 2.69 9.47
N ILE A 489 -12.65 2.05 10.64
CA ILE A 489 -12.05 2.65 11.85
C ILE A 489 -10.52 2.51 11.86
N THR A 490 -9.97 1.43 11.33
CA THR A 490 -8.52 1.20 11.27
C THR A 490 -7.86 2.08 10.22
N PHE A 491 -8.57 2.45 9.16
CA PHE A 491 -8.01 3.33 8.15
C PHE A 491 -7.96 4.79 8.62
N GLY A 492 -6.81 5.44 8.42
CA GLY A 492 -6.60 6.83 8.83
C GLY A 492 -6.03 7.00 10.24
N ILE A 493 -5.78 5.91 10.98
CA ILE A 493 -4.98 5.97 12.19
C ILE A 493 -3.52 6.32 11.85
N ALA A 494 -2.76 6.82 12.84
CA ALA A 494 -1.39 7.28 12.64
C ALA A 494 -0.37 6.13 12.59
N VAL A 495 -0.58 5.17 11.69
CA VAL A 495 0.23 3.96 11.48
C VAL A 495 0.30 3.64 9.97
N PRO A 496 1.43 3.14 9.43
CA PRO A 496 1.52 2.71 8.04
C PRO A 496 0.52 1.58 7.78
N SER A 497 -0.33 1.76 6.77
CA SER A 497 -1.52 0.94 6.59
C SER A 497 -1.89 0.77 5.12
N GLY A 498 -2.00 -0.46 4.63
CA GLY A 498 -2.53 -0.76 3.30
C GLY A 498 -4.03 -1.04 3.32
N LEU A 499 -4.74 -0.56 2.29
CA LEU A 499 -6.19 -0.73 2.11
C LEU A 499 -6.60 -2.03 1.40
N PHE A 500 -5.66 -2.70 0.72
CA PHE A 500 -5.96 -3.87 -0.11
C PHE A 500 -6.57 -5.02 0.67
N LEU A 501 -5.93 -5.43 1.77
CA LEU A 501 -6.29 -6.63 2.51
C LEU A 501 -7.66 -6.55 3.19
N PRO A 502 -8.03 -5.44 3.88
CA PRO A 502 -9.38 -5.28 4.42
C PRO A 502 -10.48 -5.40 3.38
N ILE A 503 -10.27 -4.78 2.20
CA ILE A 503 -11.24 -4.82 1.10
C ILE A 503 -11.34 -6.23 0.51
N ILE A 504 -10.22 -6.95 0.37
CA ILE A 504 -10.22 -8.35 -0.07
C ILE A 504 -10.96 -9.25 0.93
N LEU A 505 -10.78 -9.07 2.24
CA LEU A 505 -11.46 -9.86 3.28
C LEU A 505 -12.96 -9.56 3.36
N MET A 506 -13.33 -8.28 3.32
CA MET A 506 -14.73 -7.85 3.22
C MET A 506 -15.37 -8.43 1.96
N GLY A 507 -14.63 -8.40 0.85
CA GLY A 507 -15.09 -8.85 -0.46
C GLY A 507 -15.27 -10.36 -0.57
N SER A 508 -14.32 -11.11 -0.01
CA SER A 508 -14.35 -12.56 0.03
C SER A 508 -15.52 -13.08 0.86
N ALA A 509 -15.82 -12.43 1.99
CA ALA A 509 -16.89 -12.82 2.88
C ALA A 509 -18.28 -12.67 2.23
N TYR A 510 -18.57 -11.53 1.61
CA TYR A 510 -19.87 -11.37 0.94
C TYR A 510 -19.95 -12.19 -0.36
N GLY A 511 -18.84 -12.34 -1.08
CA GLY A 511 -18.76 -13.21 -2.26
C GLY A 511 -19.13 -14.64 -1.90
N ARG A 512 -18.53 -15.20 -0.84
CA ARG A 512 -18.84 -16.55 -0.35
C ARG A 512 -20.29 -16.66 0.16
N MET A 513 -20.80 -15.64 0.84
CA MET A 513 -22.20 -15.59 1.27
C MET A 513 -23.18 -15.64 0.08
N LEU A 514 -22.89 -14.88 -0.98
CA LEU A 514 -23.67 -14.93 -2.23
C LEU A 514 -23.53 -16.28 -2.92
N GLY A 515 -22.35 -16.89 -2.91
CA GLY A 515 -22.13 -18.24 -3.45
C GLY A 515 -22.97 -19.31 -2.73
N ILE A 516 -23.12 -19.21 -1.41
CA ILE A 516 -24.01 -20.10 -0.64
C ILE A 516 -25.48 -19.84 -1.00
N ALA A 517 -25.90 -18.57 -1.12
CA ALA A 517 -27.26 -18.20 -1.47
C ALA A 517 -27.65 -18.60 -2.92
N MET A 518 -26.69 -18.51 -3.85
CA MET A 518 -26.85 -18.85 -5.27
C MET A 518 -26.52 -20.32 -5.59
N GLY A 519 -26.14 -21.12 -4.58
CA GLY A 519 -25.81 -22.53 -4.73
C GLY A 519 -26.90 -23.39 -5.40
N PRO A 520 -28.21 -23.14 -5.19
CA PRO A 520 -29.26 -23.87 -5.92
C PRO A 520 -29.34 -23.53 -7.41
N TYR A 521 -28.86 -22.35 -7.82
CA TYR A 521 -29.01 -21.80 -9.16
C TYR A 521 -27.77 -21.95 -10.02
N THR A 522 -26.61 -22.25 -9.43
CA THR A 522 -25.33 -22.29 -10.14
C THR A 522 -24.46 -23.46 -9.68
N LYS A 523 -23.64 -23.97 -10.59
CA LYS A 523 -22.67 -25.04 -10.30
C LYS A 523 -21.27 -24.50 -9.96
N ILE A 524 -21.12 -23.19 -9.84
CA ILE A 524 -19.87 -22.54 -9.47
C ILE A 524 -19.57 -22.81 -7.99
N ASP A 525 -18.33 -23.20 -7.71
CA ASP A 525 -17.87 -23.41 -6.35
C ASP A 525 -17.87 -22.10 -5.53
N GLN A 526 -18.19 -22.22 -4.24
CA GLN A 526 -18.33 -21.08 -3.33
C GLN A 526 -17.00 -20.33 -3.10
N GLY A 527 -15.86 -21.02 -3.20
CA GLY A 527 -14.54 -20.40 -3.13
C GLY A 527 -14.27 -19.48 -4.33
N LEU A 528 -14.74 -19.85 -5.53
CA LEU A 528 -14.65 -18.98 -6.71
C LEU A 528 -15.54 -17.74 -6.56
N TYR A 529 -16.74 -17.91 -5.99
CA TYR A 529 -17.60 -16.79 -5.63
C TYR A 529 -16.94 -15.83 -4.64
N ALA A 530 -16.16 -16.34 -3.69
CA ALA A 530 -15.37 -15.52 -2.78
C ALA A 530 -14.30 -14.70 -3.53
N VAL A 531 -13.59 -15.30 -4.49
CA VAL A 531 -12.61 -14.61 -5.32
C VAL A 531 -13.27 -13.51 -6.16
N LEU A 532 -14.41 -13.82 -6.80
CA LEU A 532 -15.18 -12.86 -7.59
C LEU A 532 -15.69 -11.70 -6.72
N GLY A 533 -16.20 -11.99 -5.52
CA GLY A 533 -16.63 -10.97 -4.55
C GLY A 533 -15.49 -10.04 -4.12
N ALA A 534 -14.32 -10.61 -3.80
CA ALA A 534 -13.11 -9.84 -3.51
C ALA A 534 -12.73 -8.91 -4.67
N ALA A 535 -12.77 -9.43 -5.90
CA ALA A 535 -12.47 -8.67 -7.10
C ALA A 535 -13.47 -7.52 -7.34
N SER A 536 -14.79 -7.78 -7.27
CA SER A 536 -15.81 -6.75 -7.51
C SER A 536 -15.78 -5.63 -6.49
N LEU A 537 -15.63 -5.92 -5.21
CA LEU A 537 -15.61 -4.87 -4.19
C LEU A 537 -14.35 -4.02 -4.27
N MET A 538 -13.23 -4.64 -4.61
CA MET A 538 -11.98 -3.94 -4.84
C MET A 538 -12.04 -3.04 -6.09
N ALA A 539 -12.63 -3.51 -7.18
CA ALA A 539 -12.94 -2.65 -8.33
C ALA A 539 -13.95 -1.53 -7.98
N GLY A 540 -14.98 -1.83 -7.19
CA GLY A 540 -15.98 -0.84 -6.77
C GLY A 540 -15.40 0.28 -5.90
N SER A 541 -14.44 -0.03 -5.03
CA SER A 541 -13.79 0.96 -4.14
C SER A 541 -12.58 1.65 -4.79
N MET A 542 -11.65 0.89 -5.39
CA MET A 542 -10.39 1.42 -5.94
C MET A 542 -10.49 1.82 -7.41
N ARG A 543 -11.50 1.39 -8.16
CA ARG A 543 -11.70 1.67 -9.61
C ARG A 543 -10.63 1.11 -10.55
N MET A 544 -9.87 0.14 -10.05
CA MET A 544 -8.91 -0.64 -10.82
C MET A 544 -9.57 -1.77 -11.60
N THR A 545 -9.11 -2.03 -12.82
CA THR A 545 -9.67 -3.05 -13.72
C THR A 545 -8.62 -4.03 -14.24
N VAL A 546 -7.80 -3.62 -15.21
CA VAL A 546 -6.93 -4.52 -15.97
C VAL A 546 -5.82 -5.08 -15.09
N SER A 547 -5.19 -4.22 -14.29
CA SER A 547 -4.18 -4.63 -13.30
C SER A 547 -4.74 -5.63 -12.30
N LEU A 548 -5.94 -5.36 -11.77
CA LEU A 548 -6.59 -6.21 -10.79
C LEU A 548 -6.97 -7.59 -11.37
N CYS A 549 -7.49 -7.63 -12.59
CA CYS A 549 -7.78 -8.87 -13.29
C CYS A 549 -6.53 -9.75 -13.43
N VAL A 550 -5.40 -9.16 -13.85
CA VAL A 550 -4.15 -9.89 -14.00
C VAL A 550 -3.57 -10.32 -12.66
N ILE A 551 -3.69 -9.50 -11.61
CA ILE A 551 -3.28 -9.88 -10.24
C ILE A 551 -4.04 -11.14 -9.81
N PHE A 552 -5.38 -11.13 -9.89
CA PHE A 552 -6.18 -12.31 -9.51
C PHE A 552 -5.92 -13.52 -10.41
N LEU A 553 -5.62 -13.32 -11.70
CA LEU A 553 -5.26 -14.40 -12.61
C LEU A 553 -3.92 -15.04 -12.26
N GLU A 554 -2.86 -14.26 -12.04
CA GLU A 554 -1.55 -14.78 -11.67
C GLU A 554 -1.59 -15.48 -10.31
N LEU A 555 -2.46 -15.00 -9.41
CA LEU A 555 -2.69 -15.58 -8.10
C LEU A 555 -3.49 -16.89 -8.17
N THR A 556 -4.57 -16.94 -8.96
CA THR A 556 -5.38 -18.17 -9.10
C THR A 556 -4.74 -19.20 -10.02
N ASN A 557 -3.77 -18.78 -10.85
CA ASN A 557 -3.13 -19.58 -11.88
C ASN A 557 -4.12 -20.29 -12.82
N ASN A 558 -5.26 -19.63 -13.09
CA ASN A 558 -6.34 -20.19 -13.89
C ASN A 558 -6.83 -19.21 -14.96
N LEU A 559 -6.35 -19.39 -16.18
CA LEU A 559 -6.69 -18.53 -17.33
C LEU A 559 -8.19 -18.57 -17.68
N LEU A 560 -8.91 -19.64 -17.34
CA LEU A 560 -10.34 -19.77 -17.63
C LEU A 560 -11.20 -18.82 -16.78
N LEU A 561 -10.68 -18.31 -15.67
CA LEU A 561 -11.37 -17.37 -14.78
C LEU A 561 -11.32 -15.92 -15.32
N LEU A 562 -10.45 -15.64 -16.30
CA LEU A 562 -10.19 -14.29 -16.84
C LEU A 562 -11.48 -13.62 -17.38
N PRO A 563 -12.29 -14.25 -18.25
CA PRO A 563 -13.43 -13.55 -18.85
C PRO A 563 -14.49 -13.16 -17.83
N ILE A 564 -14.77 -14.05 -16.87
CA ILE A 564 -15.75 -13.81 -15.80
C ILE A 564 -15.29 -12.67 -14.89
N THR A 565 -14.04 -12.74 -14.42
CA THR A 565 -13.46 -11.68 -13.58
C THR A 565 -13.48 -10.34 -14.29
N MET A 566 -13.14 -10.29 -15.58
CA MET A 566 -13.18 -9.06 -16.35
C MET A 566 -14.59 -8.45 -16.41
N ILE A 567 -15.63 -9.26 -16.68
CA ILE A 567 -17.02 -8.80 -16.69
C ILE A 567 -17.42 -8.24 -15.32
N VAL A 568 -17.12 -8.96 -14.24
CA VAL A 568 -17.41 -8.52 -12.86
C VAL A 568 -16.75 -7.20 -12.54
N LEU A 569 -15.48 -7.05 -12.88
CA LEU A 569 -14.68 -5.84 -12.62
C LEU A 569 -15.24 -4.63 -13.39
N LEU A 570 -15.61 -4.81 -14.66
CA LEU A 570 -16.21 -3.74 -15.48
C LEU A 570 -17.57 -3.30 -14.94
N ILE A 571 -18.43 -4.24 -14.56
CA ILE A 571 -19.74 -3.92 -13.96
C ILE A 571 -19.54 -3.21 -12.61
N ALA A 572 -18.66 -3.72 -11.74
CA ALA A 572 -18.43 -3.13 -10.43
C ALA A 572 -17.84 -1.71 -10.53
N LYS A 573 -16.89 -1.49 -11.44
CA LYS A 573 -16.33 -0.17 -11.71
C LYS A 573 -17.40 0.80 -12.22
N THR A 574 -18.13 0.43 -13.27
CA THR A 574 -19.16 1.30 -13.87
C THR A 574 -20.23 1.70 -12.86
N VAL A 575 -20.70 0.74 -12.04
CA VAL A 575 -21.64 1.03 -10.95
C VAL A 575 -21.02 1.95 -9.91
N GLY A 576 -19.76 1.73 -9.53
CA GLY A 576 -19.04 2.60 -8.58
C GLY A 576 -18.91 4.04 -9.10
N ASP A 577 -18.50 4.20 -10.36
CA ASP A 577 -18.27 5.50 -11.03
C ASP A 577 -19.52 6.39 -11.02
N CYS A 578 -20.72 5.81 -11.01
CA CYS A 578 -21.98 6.56 -10.91
C CYS A 578 -22.19 7.28 -9.57
N PHE A 579 -21.49 6.91 -8.50
CA PHE A 579 -21.77 7.42 -7.14
C PHE A 579 -20.67 8.31 -6.57
N ASN A 580 -19.42 7.86 -6.57
CA ASN A 580 -18.30 8.52 -5.89
C ASN A 580 -17.00 8.33 -6.69
N PRO A 581 -15.95 9.15 -6.51
CA PRO A 581 -14.62 8.90 -7.07
C PRO A 581 -13.90 7.72 -6.37
N SER A 582 -12.73 7.34 -6.89
CA SER A 582 -11.90 6.28 -6.30
C SER A 582 -11.43 6.67 -4.90
N ILE A 583 -11.19 5.66 -4.06
CA ILE A 583 -10.69 5.86 -2.69
C ILE A 583 -9.36 6.65 -2.67
N TYR A 584 -8.47 6.42 -3.64
CA TYR A 584 -7.19 7.10 -3.71
C TYR A 584 -7.34 8.57 -4.10
N ASP A 585 -8.28 8.90 -4.99
CA ASP A 585 -8.54 10.28 -5.38
C ASP A 585 -9.19 11.08 -4.23
N ILE A 586 -10.09 10.46 -3.46
CA ILE A 586 -10.65 11.06 -2.23
C ILE A 586 -9.52 11.40 -1.23
N ILE A 587 -8.56 10.49 -1.04
CA ILE A 587 -7.43 10.72 -0.13
C ILE A 587 -6.51 11.83 -0.66
N LEU A 588 -6.28 11.89 -1.97
CA LEU A 588 -5.51 12.96 -2.60
C LEU A 588 -6.16 14.33 -2.38
N GLU A 589 -7.46 14.43 -2.60
CA GLU A 589 -8.24 15.64 -2.37
C GLU A 589 -8.18 16.09 -0.91
N LEU A 590 -8.38 15.17 0.04
CA LEU A 590 -8.27 15.45 1.48
C LEU A 590 -6.87 15.92 1.91
N LYS A 591 -5.82 15.50 1.20
CA LYS A 591 -4.44 15.94 1.44
C LYS A 591 -4.09 17.26 0.73
N GLY A 592 -4.99 17.80 -0.11
CA GLY A 592 -4.69 18.96 -0.95
C GLY A 592 -3.67 18.66 -2.06
N LEU A 593 -3.50 17.39 -2.42
CA LEU A 593 -2.61 16.92 -3.50
C LEU A 593 -3.39 16.52 -4.76
N GLY A 594 -4.70 16.74 -4.77
CA GLY A 594 -5.54 16.47 -5.93
C GLY A 594 -5.17 17.40 -7.08
N CYS A 595 -4.73 16.83 -8.20
CA CYS A 595 -4.74 17.53 -9.48
C CYS A 595 -6.21 17.61 -9.91
N THR A 596 -6.84 18.79 -9.84
CA THR A 596 -8.12 19.00 -10.52
C THR A 596 -7.87 18.78 -12.01
N SER A 597 -8.49 17.74 -12.56
CA SER A 597 -8.59 17.55 -14.01
C SER A 597 -9.53 18.59 -14.59
#